data_AF-A0A661WXF5-F1
#
_entry.id   AF-A0A661WXF5-F1
#
_cell.length_a   1.000
_cell.length_b   1.000
_cell.length_c   1.000
_cell.angle_alpha   90.00
_cell.angle_beta   90.00
_cell.angle_gamma   90.00
#
_symmetry.space_group_name_H-M   'P 1'
#
loop_
_entity.id
_entity.type
_entity.pdbx_description
1 polymer ?
#
loop_
_entity_poly.entity_id
_entity_poly.type
_entity_poly.pdbx_seq_one_letter_code
_entity_poly.pdbx_strand_id
1 'polypeptide(L)'
;MKIAPKELVRRDFEHLKKTVKLFTSKEVEELLFIQSIEGHAHNGHSEFHGKKFVDTTINDIVYLLGYDAFAIRSSRQALIDEIYEFVERVIAGENVTKLISKDGEPILRVPLFNEMEINAKEVLLGLYLGGLMDDYPTRKKVEEKYRINIGGGKNYLVDFEVMERMDLDGEILAHGEHEDK
;
A
#
# COMPACT_ATOMS: atom_id res chain seq x y z
N MET A 1 11.14 -20.80 0.16
CA MET A 1 10.75 -19.36 0.33
C MET A 1 11.58 -18.62 1.38
N LYS A 2 11.88 -17.33 1.14
CA LYS A 2 12.57 -16.39 2.03
C LYS A 2 11.56 -15.50 2.79
N ILE A 3 10.87 -16.08 3.78
CA ILE A 3 9.95 -15.33 4.67
C ILE A 3 10.72 -14.73 5.86
N ALA A 4 10.34 -13.50 6.25
CA ALA A 4 10.86 -12.80 7.41
C ALA A 4 10.64 -13.56 8.73
N PRO A 5 11.67 -13.72 9.59
CA PRO A 5 11.52 -14.25 10.95
C PRO A 5 10.59 -13.40 11.82
N LYS A 6 9.78 -14.08 12.65
CA LYS A 6 8.86 -13.45 13.62
C LYS A 6 9.49 -12.32 14.44
N GLU A 7 10.68 -12.56 14.99
CA GLU A 7 11.36 -11.61 15.86
C GLU A 7 11.84 -10.35 15.13
N LEU A 8 12.07 -10.41 13.81
CA LEU A 8 12.39 -9.23 13.01
C LEU A 8 11.12 -8.42 12.74
N VAL A 9 10.06 -9.09 12.30
CA VAL A 9 8.74 -8.46 12.07
C VAL A 9 8.23 -7.74 13.32
N ARG A 10 8.29 -8.40 14.48
CA ARG A 10 7.85 -7.82 15.75
C ARG A 10 8.69 -6.62 16.16
N ARG A 11 10.01 -6.69 16.01
CA ARG A 11 10.89 -5.55 16.33
C ARG A 11 10.61 -4.36 15.43
N ASP A 12 10.42 -4.59 14.13
CA ASP A 12 10.14 -3.52 13.18
C ASP A 12 8.78 -2.85 13.43
N PHE A 13 7.76 -3.65 13.75
CA PHE A 13 6.45 -3.11 14.16
C PHE A 13 6.54 -2.26 15.44
N GLU A 14 7.22 -2.76 16.47
CA GLU A 14 7.42 -2.01 17.72
C GLU A 14 8.29 -0.77 17.52
N HIS A 15 9.26 -0.83 16.60
CA HIS A 15 10.06 0.33 16.19
C HIS A 15 9.17 1.40 15.59
N LEU A 16 8.38 1.05 14.56
CA LEU A 16 7.44 1.96 13.89
C LEU A 16 6.46 2.60 14.88
N LYS A 17 5.87 1.83 15.79
CA LYS A 17 4.94 2.34 16.81
C LYS A 17 5.57 3.39 17.73
N LYS A 18 6.87 3.28 17.98
CA LYS A 18 7.62 4.21 18.85
C LYS A 18 8.11 5.44 18.10
N THR A 19 8.57 5.29 16.86
CA THR A 19 9.28 6.35 16.13
C THR A 19 8.39 7.11 15.15
N VAL A 20 7.30 6.51 14.67
CA VAL A 20 6.40 7.11 13.70
C VAL A 20 5.08 7.48 14.36
N LYS A 21 4.60 8.68 14.02
CA LYS A 21 3.28 9.20 14.41
C LYS A 21 2.60 9.72 13.15
N LEU A 22 1.54 9.07 12.73
CA LEU A 22 0.72 9.46 11.60
C LEU A 22 -0.45 10.31 12.08
N PHE A 23 -0.84 11.30 11.29
CA PHE A 23 -1.97 12.18 11.62
C PHE A 23 -3.31 11.50 11.28
N THR A 24 -3.58 10.38 11.94
CA THR A 24 -4.78 9.55 11.81
C THR A 24 -5.03 8.79 13.13
N SER A 25 -6.10 8.00 13.18
CA SER A 25 -6.38 7.06 14.28
C SER A 25 -5.29 5.98 14.42
N LYS A 26 -5.17 5.40 15.63
CA LYS A 26 -4.17 4.35 15.91
C LYS A 26 -4.41 3.10 15.08
N GLU A 27 -5.66 2.78 14.83
CA GLU A 27 -6.09 1.60 14.09
C GLU A 27 -5.64 1.71 12.62
N VAL A 28 -5.83 2.87 11.99
CA VAL A 28 -5.33 3.13 10.63
C VAL A 28 -3.81 3.19 10.60
N GLU A 29 -3.17 3.77 11.62
CA GLU A 29 -1.72 3.81 11.75
C GLU A 29 -1.11 2.39 11.78
N GLU A 30 -1.67 1.47 12.57
CA GLU A 30 -1.20 0.09 12.64
C GLU A 30 -1.36 -0.66 11.30
N LEU A 31 -2.46 -0.42 10.56
CA LEU A 31 -2.66 -1.00 9.23
C LEU A 31 -1.57 -0.54 8.24
N LEU A 32 -1.17 0.73 8.30
CA LEU A 32 -0.09 1.26 7.46
C LEU A 32 1.28 0.70 7.87
N PHE A 33 1.53 0.49 9.16
CA PHE A 33 2.77 -0.13 9.62
C PHE A 33 2.92 -1.57 9.13
N ILE A 34 1.82 -2.35 9.12
CA ILE A 34 1.83 -3.71 8.56
C ILE A 34 2.27 -3.69 7.09
N GLN A 35 1.76 -2.76 6.29
CA GLN A 35 2.16 -2.60 4.89
C GLN A 35 3.63 -2.16 4.75
N SER A 36 4.11 -1.25 5.61
CA SER A 36 5.49 -0.77 5.59
C SER A 36 6.50 -1.89 5.89
N ILE A 37 6.17 -2.81 6.80
CA ILE A 37 7.03 -3.94 7.14
C ILE A 37 7.28 -4.85 5.94
N GLU A 38 6.29 -5.05 5.06
CA GLU A 38 6.46 -5.83 3.82
C GLU A 38 7.55 -5.19 2.94
N GLY A 39 7.45 -3.89 2.70
CA GLY A 39 8.45 -3.14 1.97
C GLY A 39 9.83 -3.16 2.64
N HIS A 40 9.88 -3.06 3.98
CA HIS A 40 11.14 -3.18 4.71
C HIS A 40 11.76 -4.57 4.58
N ALA A 41 10.96 -5.62 4.68
CA ALA A 41 11.41 -7.01 4.54
C ALA A 41 11.96 -7.29 3.14
N HIS A 42 11.26 -6.85 2.09
CA HIS A 42 11.68 -7.04 0.70
C HIS A 42 13.01 -6.35 0.40
N ASN A 43 13.17 -5.12 0.90
CA ASN A 43 14.36 -4.31 0.63
C ASN A 43 15.49 -4.46 1.66
N GLY A 44 15.26 -5.21 2.74
CA GLY A 44 16.20 -5.32 3.86
C GLY A 44 16.39 -4.00 4.62
N HIS A 45 15.40 -3.11 4.64
CA HIS A 45 15.47 -1.83 5.34
C HIS A 45 15.18 -1.95 6.84
N SER A 46 15.39 -0.88 7.61
CA SER A 46 15.03 -0.82 9.04
C SER A 46 15.64 -1.97 9.86
N GLU A 47 14.85 -2.65 10.69
CA GLU A 47 15.30 -3.76 11.57
C GLU A 47 15.80 -5.00 10.79
N PHE A 48 15.63 -5.04 9.46
CA PHE A 48 16.12 -6.14 8.61
C PHE A 48 17.60 -6.03 8.22
N HIS A 49 18.26 -4.88 8.49
CA HIS A 49 19.72 -4.68 8.40
C HIS A 49 20.39 -5.20 7.11
N GLY A 50 19.79 -4.91 5.95
CA GLY A 50 20.27 -5.28 4.62
C GLY A 50 19.89 -6.71 4.20
N LYS A 51 19.28 -7.51 5.07
CA LYS A 51 18.84 -8.86 4.74
C LYS A 51 17.44 -8.83 4.12
N LYS A 52 17.34 -9.26 2.86
CA LYS A 52 16.07 -9.33 2.12
C LYS A 52 15.28 -10.61 2.40
N PHE A 53 13.97 -10.45 2.48
CA PHE A 53 12.97 -11.51 2.64
C PHE A 53 11.83 -11.29 1.63
N VAL A 54 12.17 -11.40 0.34
CA VAL A 54 11.33 -11.04 -0.81
C VAL A 54 10.02 -11.80 -0.94
N ASP A 55 9.89 -12.96 -0.30
CA ASP A 55 8.66 -13.77 -0.33
C ASP A 55 7.72 -13.45 0.85
N THR A 56 8.07 -12.48 1.70
CA THR A 56 7.23 -12.08 2.84
C THR A 56 6.00 -11.35 2.33
N THR A 57 4.81 -11.81 2.70
CA THR A 57 3.55 -11.15 2.35
C THR A 57 2.94 -10.41 3.54
N ILE A 58 1.98 -9.53 3.29
CA ILE A 58 1.12 -8.94 4.34
C ILE A 58 0.50 -10.04 5.23
N ASN A 59 0.04 -11.15 4.65
CA ASN A 59 -0.58 -12.24 5.43
C ASN A 59 0.41 -12.89 6.40
N ASP A 60 1.66 -13.07 5.97
CA ASP A 60 2.73 -13.57 6.85
C ASP A 60 2.96 -12.61 8.00
N ILE A 61 3.05 -11.31 7.72
CA ILE A 61 3.26 -10.27 8.75
C ILE A 61 2.13 -10.27 9.76
N VAL A 62 0.88 -10.29 9.29
CA VAL A 62 -0.33 -10.32 10.12
C VAL A 62 -0.32 -11.56 11.02
N TYR A 63 -0.04 -12.74 10.47
CA TYR A 63 0.07 -13.98 11.23
C TYR A 63 1.20 -13.94 12.27
N LEU A 64 2.38 -13.44 11.89
CA LEU A 64 3.55 -13.36 12.77
C LEU A 64 3.36 -12.37 13.92
N LEU A 65 2.59 -11.31 13.72
CA LEU A 65 2.18 -10.37 14.76
C LEU A 65 1.04 -10.91 15.65
N GLY A 66 0.39 -12.00 15.25
CA GLY A 66 -0.70 -12.63 15.99
C GLY A 66 -2.06 -11.95 15.79
N TYR A 67 -2.22 -11.20 14.70
CA TYR A 67 -3.49 -10.59 14.31
C TYR A 67 -4.34 -11.56 13.49
N ASP A 68 -5.64 -11.28 13.43
CA ASP A 68 -6.58 -12.02 12.58
C ASP A 68 -6.53 -11.48 11.13
N ALA A 69 -6.20 -12.36 10.18
CA ALA A 69 -6.02 -12.00 8.78
C ALA A 69 -7.30 -11.50 8.11
N PHE A 70 -8.44 -12.08 8.47
CA PHE A 70 -9.73 -11.66 7.94
C PHE A 70 -10.08 -10.25 8.44
N ALA A 71 -9.93 -10.01 9.74
CA ALA A 71 -10.17 -8.71 10.35
C ALA A 71 -9.29 -7.61 9.73
N ILE A 72 -7.98 -7.83 9.59
CA ILE A 72 -7.08 -6.85 8.97
C ILE A 72 -7.47 -6.56 7.52
N ARG A 73 -7.78 -7.59 6.73
CA ARG A 73 -8.24 -7.42 5.35
C ARG A 73 -9.55 -6.64 5.29
N SER A 74 -10.53 -6.97 6.12
CA SER A 74 -11.81 -6.29 6.18
C SER A 74 -11.67 -4.83 6.61
N SER A 75 -10.82 -4.53 7.61
CA SER A 75 -10.55 -3.16 8.03
C SER A 75 -9.90 -2.34 6.92
N ARG A 76 -8.93 -2.91 6.18
CA ARG A 76 -8.34 -2.24 5.02
C ARG A 76 -9.36 -1.98 3.91
N GLN A 77 -10.22 -2.96 3.62
CA GLN A 77 -11.26 -2.80 2.60
C GLN A 77 -12.25 -1.70 2.99
N ALA A 78 -12.66 -1.62 4.25
CA ALA A 78 -13.55 -0.56 4.72
C ALA A 78 -12.97 0.85 4.48
N LEU A 79 -11.67 1.05 4.69
CA LEU A 79 -11.00 2.33 4.40
C LEU A 79 -11.01 2.67 2.90
N ILE A 80 -10.90 1.66 2.04
CA ILE A 80 -10.99 1.83 0.59
C ILE A 80 -12.43 2.17 0.20
N ASP A 81 -13.41 1.46 0.77
CA ASP A 81 -14.83 1.65 0.52
C ASP A 81 -15.30 3.06 0.92
N GLU A 82 -14.73 3.65 1.97
CA GLU A 82 -14.97 5.07 2.34
C GLU A 82 -14.61 6.04 1.21
N ILE A 83 -13.50 5.78 0.49
CA ILE A 83 -13.07 6.62 -0.64
C ILE A 83 -14.04 6.42 -1.82
N TYR A 84 -14.45 5.18 -2.08
CA TYR A 84 -15.44 4.89 -3.12
C TYR A 84 -16.77 5.60 -2.84
N GLU A 85 -17.26 5.52 -1.61
CA GLU A 85 -18.49 6.20 -1.22
C GLU A 85 -18.38 7.72 -1.44
N PHE A 86 -17.27 8.34 -1.04
CA PHE A 86 -17.04 9.76 -1.32
C PHE A 86 -17.12 10.06 -2.82
N VAL A 87 -16.44 9.27 -3.65
CA VAL A 87 -16.43 9.45 -5.11
C VAL A 87 -17.84 9.34 -5.69
N GLU A 88 -18.58 8.31 -5.30
CA GLU A 88 -19.95 8.06 -5.77
C GLU A 88 -20.89 9.21 -5.41
N ARG A 89 -20.79 9.76 -4.20
CA ARG A 89 -21.60 10.91 -3.76
C ARG A 89 -21.33 12.15 -4.61
N VAL A 90 -20.06 12.45 -4.89
CA VAL A 90 -19.69 13.59 -5.73
C VAL A 90 -20.19 13.39 -7.17
N ILE A 91 -20.06 12.18 -7.73
CA ILE A 91 -20.57 11.85 -9.07
C ILE A 91 -22.11 11.97 -9.13
N ALA A 92 -22.81 11.57 -8.07
CA ALA A 92 -24.26 11.72 -7.94
C ALA A 92 -24.72 13.19 -7.84
N GLY A 93 -23.79 14.14 -7.74
CA GLY A 93 -24.07 15.57 -7.67
C GLY A 93 -24.36 16.07 -6.26
N GLU A 94 -24.05 15.29 -5.21
CA GLU A 94 -24.11 15.79 -3.84
C GLU A 94 -23.14 16.96 -3.66
N ASN A 95 -23.59 18.00 -2.94
CA ASN A 95 -22.74 19.13 -2.59
C ASN A 95 -21.82 18.78 -1.41
N VAL A 96 -20.79 18.00 -1.69
CA VAL A 96 -19.79 17.59 -0.69
C VAL A 96 -18.71 18.66 -0.58
N THR A 97 -18.59 19.30 0.58
CA THR A 97 -17.64 20.39 0.84
C THR A 97 -16.48 19.99 1.74
N LYS A 98 -16.47 18.75 2.25
CA LYS A 98 -15.45 18.19 3.15
C LYS A 98 -15.18 16.72 2.84
N LEU A 99 -14.00 16.21 3.22
CA LEU A 99 -13.59 14.81 3.04
C LEU A 99 -14.09 13.92 4.18
N ILE A 100 -15.41 13.81 4.30
CA ILE A 100 -16.09 13.08 5.39
C ILE A 100 -17.08 12.05 4.83
N SER A 101 -17.29 10.97 5.57
CA SER A 101 -18.31 9.95 5.29
C SER A 101 -19.73 10.52 5.48
N LYS A 102 -20.76 9.73 5.16
CA LYS A 102 -22.16 10.13 5.43
C LYS A 102 -22.48 10.22 6.91
N ASP A 103 -21.76 9.47 7.75
CA ASP A 103 -21.91 9.50 9.20
C ASP A 103 -21.17 10.70 9.83
N GLY A 104 -20.49 11.51 9.03
CA GLY A 104 -19.76 12.70 9.48
C GLY A 104 -18.34 12.42 9.98
N GLU A 105 -17.84 11.21 9.79
CA GLU A 105 -16.48 10.84 10.17
C GLU A 105 -15.47 11.22 9.07
N PRO A 106 -14.27 11.70 9.42
CA PRO A 106 -13.24 11.99 8.43
C PRO A 106 -12.78 10.70 7.74
N ILE A 107 -12.65 10.78 6.41
CA ILE A 107 -12.13 9.69 5.57
C ILE A 107 -10.71 9.32 6.05
N LEU A 108 -10.41 8.02 6.11
CA LEU A 108 -9.13 7.50 6.63
C LEU A 108 -8.82 7.95 8.06
N ARG A 109 -9.82 8.44 8.80
CA ARG A 109 -9.72 8.98 10.15
C ARG A 109 -8.68 10.09 10.29
N VAL A 110 -8.45 10.87 9.23
CA VAL A 110 -7.53 12.01 9.24
C VAL A 110 -8.25 13.24 9.80
N PRO A 111 -7.93 13.73 11.00
CA PRO A 111 -8.73 14.78 11.66
C PRO A 111 -8.81 16.08 10.86
N LEU A 112 -7.78 16.39 10.06
CA LEU A 112 -7.73 17.60 9.22
C LEU A 112 -8.92 17.68 8.25
N PHE A 113 -9.43 16.54 7.79
CA PHE A 113 -10.50 16.47 6.80
C PHE A 113 -11.86 16.94 7.33
N ASN A 114 -12.02 17.06 8.66
CA ASN A 114 -13.18 17.69 9.27
C ASN A 114 -13.13 19.22 9.19
N GLU A 115 -11.94 19.81 9.16
CA GLU A 115 -11.75 21.26 9.23
C GLU A 115 -11.48 21.88 7.85
N MET A 116 -11.04 21.07 6.89
CA MET A 116 -10.66 21.53 5.56
C MET A 116 -11.86 21.56 4.62
N GLU A 117 -12.19 22.74 4.10
CA GLU A 117 -13.10 22.89 2.96
C GLU A 117 -12.40 22.46 1.67
N ILE A 118 -13.15 21.79 0.79
CA ILE A 118 -12.64 21.27 -0.48
C ILE A 118 -13.52 21.66 -1.67
N ASN A 119 -12.92 21.66 -2.85
CA ASN A 119 -13.63 21.54 -4.10
C ASN A 119 -13.69 20.06 -4.51
N ALA A 120 -14.86 19.43 -4.36
CA ALA A 120 -15.04 18.01 -4.66
C ALA A 120 -14.64 17.61 -6.09
N LYS A 121 -14.84 18.48 -7.08
CA LYS A 121 -14.44 18.20 -8.47
C LYS A 121 -12.92 18.14 -8.63
N GLU A 122 -12.20 19.01 -7.93
CA GLU A 122 -10.74 19.01 -7.93
C GLU A 122 -10.19 17.78 -7.21
N VAL A 123 -10.83 17.34 -6.12
CA VAL A 123 -10.47 16.07 -5.46
C VAL A 123 -10.66 14.89 -6.41
N LEU A 124 -11.79 14.81 -7.13
CA LEU A 124 -12.01 13.75 -8.12
C LEU A 124 -10.93 13.76 -9.23
N LEU A 125 -10.56 14.95 -9.71
CA LEU A 125 -9.48 15.08 -10.68
C LEU A 125 -8.15 14.59 -10.09
N GLY A 126 -7.85 14.93 -8.84
CA GLY A 126 -6.67 14.45 -8.13
C GLY A 126 -6.64 12.93 -8.00
N LEU A 127 -7.76 12.29 -7.63
CA LEU A 127 -7.88 10.84 -7.55
C LEU A 127 -7.68 10.18 -8.92
N TYR A 128 -8.28 10.73 -9.98
CA TYR A 128 -8.13 10.21 -11.34
C TYR A 128 -6.68 10.31 -11.83
N LEU A 129 -6.06 11.48 -11.69
CA LEU A 129 -4.66 11.68 -12.07
C LEU A 129 -3.72 10.80 -11.24
N GLY A 130 -4.00 10.66 -9.93
CA GLY A 130 -3.29 9.75 -9.04
C GLY A 130 -3.30 8.31 -9.53
N GLY A 131 -4.47 7.80 -9.89
CA GLY A 131 -4.61 6.44 -10.42
C GLY A 131 -3.84 6.23 -11.74
N LEU A 132 -3.72 7.26 -12.59
CA LEU A 132 -2.93 7.18 -13.82
C LEU A 132 -1.41 7.20 -13.57
N MET A 133 -0.94 7.68 -12.42
CA MET A 133 0.49 7.68 -12.11
C MET A 133 1.04 6.25 -11.90
N ASP A 134 0.19 5.29 -11.58
CA ASP A 134 0.56 3.88 -11.42
C ASP A 134 0.47 3.07 -12.71
N ASP A 135 0.03 3.68 -13.82
CA ASP A 135 -0.03 3.04 -15.13
C ASP A 135 1.36 2.98 -15.80
N TYR A 136 1.86 1.77 -16.03
CA TYR A 136 3.18 1.54 -16.65
C TYR A 136 3.35 2.22 -18.02
N PRO A 137 2.40 2.14 -18.97
CA PRO A 137 2.46 2.91 -20.22
C PRO A 137 2.62 4.42 -20.01
N THR A 138 1.95 4.99 -19.01
CA THR A 138 2.08 6.40 -18.65
C THR A 138 3.46 6.71 -18.07
N ARG A 139 3.97 5.88 -17.16
CA ARG A 139 5.33 6.01 -16.60
C ARG A 139 6.41 5.94 -17.68
N LYS A 140 6.31 4.99 -18.62
CA LYS A 140 7.26 4.83 -19.73
C LYS A 140 7.35 6.10 -20.60
N LYS A 141 6.21 6.73 -20.91
CA LYS A 141 6.19 8.00 -21.66
C LYS A 141 6.89 9.14 -20.91
N VAL A 142 6.80 9.15 -19.58
CA VAL A 142 7.48 10.13 -18.73
C VAL A 142 8.98 9.87 -18.73
N GLU A 143 9.42 8.62 -18.57
CA GLU A 143 10.82 8.22 -18.66
C GLU A 143 11.45 8.64 -20.00
N GLU A 144 10.76 8.38 -21.12
CA GLU A 144 11.20 8.78 -22.47
C GLU A 144 11.32 10.30 -22.61
N LYS A 145 10.31 11.04 -22.13
CA LYS A 145 10.25 12.51 -22.23
C LYS A 145 11.34 13.19 -21.41
N TYR A 146 11.56 12.73 -20.18
CA TYR A 146 12.47 13.37 -19.22
C TYR A 146 13.85 12.71 -19.15
N ARG A 147 14.06 11.60 -19.87
CA ARG A 147 15.30 10.80 -19.87
C ARG A 147 15.72 10.37 -18.47
N ILE A 148 14.75 9.86 -17.72
CA ILE A 148 14.93 9.33 -16.36
C ILE A 148 14.55 7.85 -16.34
N ASN A 149 15.00 7.13 -15.31
CA ASN A 149 14.57 5.76 -15.02
C ASN A 149 13.87 5.78 -13.66
N ILE A 150 12.55 5.62 -13.70
CA ILE A 150 11.66 5.52 -12.54
C ILE A 150 11.52 4.04 -12.14
N GLY A 151 11.64 3.13 -13.11
CA GLY A 151 11.41 1.71 -12.94
C GLY A 151 9.92 1.35 -12.95
N GLY A 152 9.64 0.06 -13.15
CA GLY A 152 8.28 -0.47 -13.19
C GLY A 152 8.14 -1.63 -14.15
N GLY A 153 6.93 -2.16 -14.26
CA GLY A 153 6.61 -3.28 -15.16
C GLY A 153 5.13 -3.59 -15.10
N LYS A 154 4.69 -4.52 -15.94
CA LYS A 154 3.36 -5.10 -15.80
C LYS A 154 3.34 -5.98 -14.55
N ASN A 155 2.26 -5.85 -13.77
CA ASN A 155 2.03 -6.74 -12.64
C ASN A 155 1.46 -8.07 -13.16
N TYR A 156 1.99 -9.18 -12.67
CA TYR A 156 1.51 -10.53 -12.97
C TYR A 156 1.14 -11.23 -11.66
N LEU A 157 0.08 -12.04 -11.71
CA LEU A 157 -0.25 -12.92 -10.59
C LEU A 157 0.71 -14.11 -10.62
N VAL A 158 1.36 -14.36 -9.48
CA VAL A 158 2.31 -15.46 -9.30
C VAL A 158 1.70 -16.49 -8.37
N ASP A 159 1.76 -17.75 -8.78
CA ASP A 159 1.48 -18.90 -7.92
C ASP A 159 2.77 -19.29 -7.20
N PHE A 160 2.76 -19.18 -5.86
CA PHE A 160 3.93 -19.42 -5.03
C PHE A 160 4.34 -20.90 -5.00
N GLU A 161 3.40 -21.83 -5.15
CA GLU A 161 3.70 -23.27 -5.21
C GLU A 161 4.34 -23.63 -6.57
N VAL A 162 3.90 -22.99 -7.66
CA VAL A 162 4.55 -23.14 -8.97
C VAL A 162 5.94 -22.51 -8.94
N MET A 163 6.07 -21.29 -8.39
CA MET A 163 7.35 -20.58 -8.27
C MET A 163 8.38 -21.43 -7.52
N GLU A 164 8.00 -21.99 -6.36
CA GLU A 164 8.89 -22.84 -5.57
C GLU A 164 9.25 -24.14 -6.28
N ARG A 165 8.30 -24.79 -6.98
CA ARG A 165 8.58 -25.98 -7.81
C ARG A 165 9.55 -25.71 -8.96
N MET A 166 9.64 -24.46 -9.42
CA MET A 166 10.54 -24.03 -10.48
C MET A 166 11.88 -23.51 -9.96
N ASP A 167 12.15 -23.60 -8.64
CA ASP A 167 13.35 -23.06 -7.99
C ASP A 167 13.52 -21.54 -8.25
N LEU A 168 12.40 -20.83 -8.32
CA LEU A 168 12.33 -19.37 -8.46
C LEU A 168 11.98 -18.73 -7.11
N ASP A 169 12.31 -17.44 -6.97
CA ASP A 169 11.89 -16.60 -5.83
C ASP A 169 11.49 -15.20 -6.29
N GLY A 170 10.94 -14.39 -5.37
CA GLY A 170 10.51 -13.03 -5.69
C GLY A 170 11.63 -12.11 -6.21
N GLU A 171 12.89 -12.32 -5.85
CA GLU A 171 14.02 -11.51 -6.34
C GLU A 171 14.29 -11.85 -7.81
N ILE A 172 14.30 -13.14 -8.16
CA ILE A 172 14.48 -13.59 -9.55
C ILE A 172 13.34 -13.08 -10.43
N LEU A 173 12.10 -13.13 -9.95
CA LEU A 173 10.95 -12.63 -10.71
C LEU A 173 10.92 -11.10 -10.84
N ALA A 174 11.36 -10.36 -9.82
CA ALA A 174 11.33 -8.90 -9.81
C ALA A 174 12.53 -8.25 -10.52
N HIS A 175 13.68 -8.92 -10.53
CA HIS A 175 14.95 -8.33 -10.98
C HIS A 175 15.73 -9.19 -11.98
N GLY A 176 15.26 -10.42 -12.27
CA GLY A 176 15.85 -11.24 -13.31
C GLY A 176 15.74 -10.55 -14.67
N GLU A 177 16.78 -10.70 -15.50
CA GLU A 177 16.75 -10.26 -16.89
C GLU A 177 15.78 -11.13 -17.68
N HIS A 178 14.49 -10.81 -17.59
CA HIS A 178 13.49 -11.27 -18.53
C HIS A 178 13.26 -10.13 -19.51
N GLU A 179 14.10 -10.10 -20.55
CA GLU A 179 13.79 -9.32 -21.76
C GLU A 179 12.35 -9.70 -22.16
N ASP A 180 11.43 -8.75 -22.05
CA ASP A 180 10.20 -8.76 -22.84
C ASP A 180 10.62 -8.81 -24.32
N LYS A 181 10.82 -10.01 -24.85
CA LYS A 181 10.92 -10.28 -26.29
C LYS A 181 9.54 -10.35 -26.92
#